data_AF-A0A7S4RAW5-F1
#
_entry.id   AF-A0A7S4RAW5-F1
#
_cell.length_a   1.000
_cell.length_b   1.000
_cell.length_c   1.000
_cell.angle_alpha   90.00
_cell.angle_beta   90.00
_cell.angle_gamma   90.00
#
_symmetry.space_group_name_H-M   'P 1'
#
loop_
_entity.id
_entity.type
_entity.pdbx_description
1 polymer ?
#
loop_
_entity_poly.entity_id
_entity_poly.type
_entity_poly.pdbx_seq_one_letter_code
_entity_poly.pdbx_strand_id
1 'polypeptide(L)'
;MHSISEHKEFRFILPILPLVCILAGHAIDQYFLSSSTPTSSYSFLVSSWLNRLPRQRKMSILCVAIILLNYPHLLFLCRIHQRAPIEVNKFITGTIQSWEVMKHNTSTSEEETALMASSSQLLKNVDSSSSSRSHYSIHYLMGCHSTPLYSHLHVPNVRIDAWTLDCSPSCRSNPHVLCESDLFHRDPALFVKTSYGLNKEETNLCSKDNGSDELCPNASTMLGPTTPDFLVIFENEANQIRDLLGELGFKEMSRFSHSIESLTLYNTHDDPENGRSNSTSLFHGFEKLLHYRLGVNFDHVILFVRDK
;
A
#
# COMPACT_ATOMS: atom_id res chain seq x y z
N MET A 1 8.49 30.72 0.11
CA MET A 1 9.47 29.88 -0.63
C MET A 1 8.83 28.57 -1.07
N HIS A 2 8.44 27.65 -0.18
CA HIS A 2 7.81 26.37 -0.60
C HIS A 2 6.48 26.51 -1.36
N SER A 3 5.66 27.52 -1.08
CA SER A 3 4.36 27.71 -1.78
C SER A 3 4.49 28.05 -3.28
N ILE A 4 5.66 28.50 -3.72
CA ILE A 4 5.95 28.88 -5.12
C ILE A 4 6.68 27.75 -5.85
N SER A 5 7.04 26.67 -5.16
CA SER A 5 7.66 25.49 -5.78
C SER A 5 6.63 24.74 -6.62
N GLU A 6 7.04 24.32 -7.83
CA GLU A 6 6.25 23.43 -8.69
C GLU A 6 6.04 22.07 -8.02
N HIS A 7 7.07 21.57 -7.33
CA HIS A 7 6.97 20.36 -6.53
C HIS A 7 6.52 20.69 -5.10
N LYS A 8 5.45 20.05 -4.64
CA LYS A 8 4.87 20.26 -3.30
C LYS A 8 4.76 18.93 -2.59
N GLU A 9 5.39 18.86 -1.42
CA GLU A 9 5.24 17.73 -0.52
C GLU A 9 4.87 18.25 0.87
N PHE A 10 4.06 17.49 1.59
CA PHE A 10 3.65 17.82 2.95
C PHE A 10 4.85 18.08 3.88
N ARG A 11 5.94 17.32 3.68
CA ARG A 11 7.15 17.43 4.52
C ARG A 11 7.82 18.80 4.48
N PHE A 12 7.55 19.62 3.46
CA PHE A 12 8.11 20.97 3.36
C PHE A 12 7.57 21.93 4.43
N ILE A 13 6.45 21.60 5.08
CA ILE A 13 5.87 22.41 6.16
C ILE A 13 6.40 21.96 7.53
N LEU A 14 6.95 20.75 7.65
CA LEU A 14 7.42 20.19 8.94
C LEU A 14 8.42 21.08 9.69
N PRO A 15 9.38 21.77 9.04
CA PRO A 15 10.30 22.68 9.74
C PRO A 15 9.62 23.88 10.41
N ILE A 16 8.43 24.28 9.95
CA ILE A 16 7.68 25.42 10.48
C ILE A 16 6.79 24.99 11.67
N LEU A 17 6.46 23.70 11.76
CA LEU A 17 5.58 23.14 12.79
C LEU A 17 6.03 23.48 14.23
N PRO A 18 7.32 23.38 14.61
CA PRO A 18 7.77 23.76 15.95
C PRO A 18 7.48 25.23 16.30
N LEU A 19 7.69 26.15 15.35
CA LEU A 19 7.43 27.58 15.55
C LEU A 19 5.94 27.85 15.74
N VAL A 20 5.09 27.20 14.93
CA VAL A 20 3.62 27.29 15.07
C VAL A 20 3.17 26.78 16.43
N CYS A 21 3.72 25.66 16.91
CA CYS A 21 3.43 25.12 18.22
C CYS A 21 3.82 26.08 19.36
N ILE A 22 4.97 26.77 19.26
CA ILE A 22 5.41 27.76 20.24
C ILE A 22 4.44 28.95 20.28
N LEU A 23 4.09 29.50 19.11
CA LEU A 23 3.18 30.64 19.02
C LEU A 23 1.77 30.30 19.51
N ALA A 24 1.27 29.11 19.15
CA ALA A 24 -0.01 28.60 19.65
C ALA A 24 0.02 28.41 21.17
N GLY A 25 1.09 27.83 21.71
CA GLY A 25 1.28 27.67 23.15
C GLY A 25 1.29 29.01 23.90
N HIS A 26 1.97 30.02 23.36
CA HIS A 26 2.01 31.36 23.93
C HIS A 26 0.62 32.03 23.95
N ALA A 27 -0.13 31.95 22.84
CA ALA A 27 -1.49 32.48 22.75
C ALA A 27 -2.45 31.79 23.75
N ILE A 28 -2.33 30.46 23.87
CA ILE A 28 -3.10 29.67 24.84
C ILE A 28 -2.77 30.09 26.28
N ASP A 29 -1.49 30.29 26.61
CA ASP A 29 -1.08 30.72 27.96
C ASP A 29 -1.60 32.13 28.30
N GLN A 30 -1.49 33.08 27.36
CA GLN A 30 -2.05 34.43 27.54
C GLN A 30 -3.57 34.41 27.77
N TYR A 31 -4.30 33.54 27.07
CA TYR A 31 -5.75 33.37 27.26
C TYR A 31 -6.10 32.86 28.67
N PHE A 32 -5.29 31.96 29.23
CA PHE A 32 -5.49 31.45 30.59
C PHE A 32 -4.95 32.37 31.70
N LEU A 33 -4.06 33.32 31.37
CA LEU A 33 -3.56 34.35 32.29
C LEU A 33 -4.49 35.58 32.37
N SER A 34 -5.16 35.96 31.28
CA SER A 34 -6.05 37.15 31.20
C SER A 34 -7.38 37.03 31.97
N SER A 35 -7.55 36.04 32.84
CA SER A 35 -8.81 35.75 33.55
C SER A 35 -9.21 36.77 34.63
N SER A 36 -8.62 37.97 34.69
CA SER A 36 -8.84 38.92 35.80
C SER A 36 -9.17 40.37 35.40
N THR A 37 -9.37 40.74 34.13
CA THR A 37 -9.82 42.12 33.81
C THR A 37 -10.88 42.17 32.70
N PRO A 38 -12.10 42.68 32.97
CA PRO A 38 -13.15 42.84 31.98
C PRO A 38 -13.01 44.19 31.29
N THR A 39 -12.14 44.32 30.29
CA THR A 39 -12.06 45.54 29.47
C THR A 39 -11.68 45.22 28.03
N SER A 40 -12.65 44.78 27.20
CA SER A 40 -12.70 45.17 25.79
C SER A 40 -13.96 44.62 25.10
N SER A 41 -14.64 45.48 24.35
CA SER A 41 -15.95 45.29 23.70
C SER A 41 -16.02 44.25 22.58
N TYR A 42 -15.02 43.38 22.44
CA TYR A 42 -14.96 42.32 21.41
C TYR A 42 -15.43 40.93 21.89
N SER A 43 -15.86 40.79 23.15
CA SER A 43 -16.22 39.48 23.75
C SER A 43 -17.64 38.98 23.43
N PHE A 44 -18.21 39.29 22.27
CA PHE A 44 -19.61 38.95 21.98
C PHE A 44 -19.82 37.48 21.54
N LEU A 45 -18.76 36.76 21.15
CA LEU A 45 -18.87 35.39 20.65
C LEU A 45 -18.41 34.29 21.63
N VAL A 46 -17.63 34.62 22.66
CA VAL A 46 -17.31 33.69 23.75
C VAL A 46 -18.31 33.93 24.86
N SER A 47 -19.23 32.99 25.01
CA SER A 47 -20.28 33.02 25.99
C SER A 47 -19.79 33.42 27.40
N SER A 48 -20.55 34.30 28.03
CA SER A 48 -20.33 34.80 29.40
C SER A 48 -20.18 33.70 30.47
N TRP A 49 -20.55 32.45 30.18
CA TRP A 49 -20.39 31.31 31.09
C TRP A 49 -18.94 30.79 31.14
N LEU A 50 -18.24 30.72 30.00
CA LEU A 50 -16.89 30.16 29.91
C LEU A 50 -15.89 31.02 30.68
N ASN A 51 -16.07 32.34 30.64
CA ASN A 51 -15.21 33.30 31.33
C ASN A 51 -15.31 33.20 32.87
N ARG A 52 -16.44 32.71 33.41
CA ARG A 52 -16.67 32.51 34.85
C ARG A 52 -16.06 31.24 35.43
N LEU A 53 -15.54 30.35 34.59
CA LEU A 53 -14.93 29.10 35.06
C LEU A 53 -13.51 29.33 35.61
N PRO A 54 -13.10 28.59 36.66
CA PRO A 54 -11.73 28.63 37.17
C PRO A 54 -10.74 28.15 36.10
N ARG A 55 -9.50 28.66 36.14
CA ARG A 55 -8.43 28.37 35.16
C ARG A 55 -8.28 26.87 34.88
N GLN A 56 -8.30 26.04 35.92
CA GLN A 56 -8.18 24.58 35.80
C GLN A 56 -9.31 23.95 34.97
N ARG A 57 -10.56 24.41 35.13
CA ARG A 57 -11.69 23.91 34.32
C ARG A 57 -11.59 24.37 32.87
N LYS A 58 -11.15 25.62 32.62
CA LYS A 58 -10.94 26.10 31.25
C LYS A 58 -9.84 25.30 30.53
N MET A 59 -8.73 25.00 31.22
CA MET A 59 -7.66 24.15 30.67
C MET A 59 -8.15 22.72 30.42
N SER A 60 -8.91 22.14 31.35
CA SER A 60 -9.47 20.80 31.19
C SER A 60 -10.41 20.72 29.97
N ILE A 61 -11.30 21.71 29.77
CA ILE A 61 -12.18 21.77 28.60
C ILE A 61 -11.36 21.87 27.30
N LEU A 62 -10.33 22.72 27.27
CA LEU A 62 -9.46 22.84 26.11
C LEU A 62 -8.74 21.52 25.81
N CYS A 63 -8.15 20.87 26.83
CA CYS A 63 -7.49 19.59 26.66
C CYS A 63 -8.44 18.51 26.13
N VAL A 64 -9.65 18.43 26.71
CA VAL A 64 -10.68 17.48 26.24
C VAL A 64 -11.07 17.79 24.80
N ALA A 65 -11.26 19.06 24.43
CA ALA A 65 -11.57 19.46 23.06
C ALA A 65 -10.44 19.08 22.08
N ILE A 66 -9.18 19.32 22.43
CA ILE A 66 -8.02 18.93 21.62
C ILE A 66 -8.00 17.41 21.45
N ILE A 67 -8.15 16.64 22.52
CA ILE A 67 -8.16 15.17 22.46
C ILE A 67 -9.31 14.69 21.58
N LEU A 68 -10.52 15.19 21.80
CA LEU A 68 -11.71 14.75 21.08
C LEU A 68 -11.62 15.06 19.58
N LEU A 69 -11.06 16.21 19.20
CA LEU A 69 -10.86 16.57 17.80
C LEU A 69 -9.73 15.76 17.14
N ASN A 70 -8.69 15.39 17.87
CA ASN A 70 -7.53 14.66 17.32
C ASN A 70 -7.67 13.13 17.38
N TYR A 71 -8.52 12.60 18.27
CA TYR A 71 -8.68 11.17 18.46
C TYR A 71 -9.16 10.42 17.21
N PRO A 72 -10.13 10.94 16.41
CA PRO A 72 -10.51 10.30 15.15
C PRO A 72 -9.35 10.24 14.14
N HIS A 73 -8.55 11.30 14.05
CA HIS A 73 -7.36 11.33 13.18
C HIS A 73 -6.33 10.31 13.64
N LEU A 74 -6.06 10.22 14.95
CA LEU A 74 -5.16 9.22 15.52
C LEU A 74 -5.64 7.80 15.20
N LEU A 75 -6.93 7.53 15.40
CA LEU A 75 -7.52 6.22 15.13
C LEU A 75 -7.38 5.84 13.65
N PHE A 76 -7.71 6.77 12.75
CA PHE A 76 -7.59 6.57 11.31
C PHE A 76 -6.14 6.32 10.89
N LEU A 77 -5.20 7.18 11.30
CA LEU A 77 -3.79 7.07 10.93
C LEU A 77 -3.13 5.80 11.49
N CYS A 78 -3.52 5.33 12.68
CA CYS A 78 -2.93 4.15 13.29
C CYS A 78 -3.57 2.83 12.84
N ARG A 79 -4.84 2.83 12.41
CA ARG A 79 -5.57 1.58 12.12
C ARG A 79 -5.90 1.36 10.65
N ILE A 80 -6.03 2.44 9.87
CA ILE A 80 -6.60 2.40 8.52
C ILE A 80 -5.56 2.85 7.50
N HIS A 81 -4.97 4.03 7.69
CA HIS A 81 -4.07 4.61 6.70
C HIS A 81 -2.82 3.75 6.44
N GLN A 82 -2.56 3.43 5.16
CA GLN A 82 -1.36 2.71 4.69
C GLN A 82 -1.09 1.34 5.33
N ARG A 83 -2.11 0.70 5.90
CA ARG A 83 -1.96 -0.63 6.52
C ARG A 83 -1.65 -1.74 5.50
N ALA A 84 -2.40 -1.80 4.39
CA ALA A 84 -2.28 -2.89 3.42
C ALA A 84 -0.87 -3.09 2.82
N PRO A 85 -0.14 -2.05 2.37
CA PRO A 85 1.22 -2.22 1.84
C PRO A 85 2.21 -2.88 2.81
N ILE A 86 2.04 -2.67 4.11
CA ILE A 86 2.85 -3.31 5.16
C ILE A 86 2.39 -4.76 5.36
N GLU A 87 1.08 -4.98 5.41
CA GLU A 87 0.48 -6.29 5.66
C GLU A 87 0.80 -7.29 4.54
N VAL A 88 0.76 -6.85 3.28
CA VAL A 88 1.17 -7.65 2.11
C VAL A 88 2.61 -8.15 2.24
N ASN A 89 3.57 -7.27 2.55
CA ASN A 89 4.98 -7.68 2.65
C ASN A 89 5.22 -8.66 3.81
N LYS A 90 4.50 -8.47 4.94
CA LYS A 90 4.53 -9.42 6.06
C LYS A 90 3.92 -10.77 5.67
N PHE A 91 2.83 -10.75 4.91
CA PHE A 91 2.21 -11.98 4.42
C PHE A 91 3.16 -12.73 3.48
N ILE A 92 3.73 -12.05 2.47
CA ILE A 92 4.68 -12.65 1.52
C ILE A 92 5.88 -13.27 2.24
N THR A 93 6.50 -12.54 3.17
CA THR A 93 7.65 -13.07 3.92
C THR A 93 7.28 -14.28 4.77
N GLY A 94 6.12 -14.27 5.43
CA GLY A 94 5.58 -15.43 6.14
C GLY A 94 5.33 -16.63 5.23
N THR A 95 4.75 -16.40 4.05
CA THR A 95 4.49 -17.44 3.04
C THR A 95 5.81 -18.05 2.54
N ILE A 96 6.77 -17.23 2.12
CA ILE A 96 8.09 -17.70 1.68
C ILE A 96 8.77 -18.51 2.78
N GLN A 97 8.78 -18.00 4.01
CA GLN A 97 9.37 -18.71 5.14
C GLN A 97 8.71 -20.09 5.36
N SER A 98 7.38 -20.18 5.24
CA SER A 98 6.67 -21.45 5.35
C SER A 98 7.05 -22.43 4.23
N TRP A 99 7.22 -21.94 3.00
CA TRP A 99 7.64 -22.75 1.86
C TRP A 99 9.07 -23.27 2.01
N GLU A 100 10.00 -22.44 2.51
CA GLU A 100 11.38 -22.86 2.78
C GLU A 100 11.45 -23.92 3.89
N VAL A 101 10.64 -23.79 4.94
CA VAL A 101 10.56 -24.81 6.01
C VAL A 101 10.06 -26.15 5.45
N MET A 102 9.03 -26.13 4.61
CA MET A 102 8.52 -27.35 3.97
C MET A 102 9.57 -27.99 3.07
N LYS A 103 10.27 -27.20 2.25
CA LYS A 103 11.34 -27.68 1.36
C LYS A 103 12.46 -28.36 2.15
N HIS A 104 12.88 -27.78 3.26
CA HIS A 104 13.88 -28.38 4.15
C HIS A 104 13.41 -29.71 4.73
N ASN A 105 12.17 -29.79 5.24
CA ASN A 105 11.63 -31.03 5.82
C ASN A 105 11.53 -32.16 4.78
N THR A 106 11.19 -31.85 3.53
CA THR A 106 11.16 -32.84 2.44
C THR A 106 12.57 -33.31 2.08
N SER A 107 13.54 -32.40 1.97
CA SER A 107 14.93 -32.77 1.69
C SER A 107 15.55 -33.64 2.79
N THR A 108 15.27 -33.36 4.07
CA THR A 108 15.76 -34.19 5.18
C THR A 108 15.12 -35.57 5.18
N SER A 109 13.84 -35.68 4.82
CA SER A 109 13.17 -36.97 4.69
C SER A 109 13.78 -37.80 3.55
N GLU A 110 14.05 -37.19 2.39
CA GLU A 110 14.67 -37.88 1.25
C GLU A 110 16.12 -38.29 1.56
N GLU A 111 16.89 -37.44 2.24
CA GLU A 111 18.26 -37.75 2.68
C GLU A 111 18.28 -38.87 3.73
N GLU A 112 17.39 -38.87 4.74
CA GLU A 112 17.30 -39.96 5.73
C GLU A 112 16.90 -41.29 5.07
N THR A 113 16.00 -41.26 4.08
CA THR A 113 15.60 -42.47 3.33
C THR A 113 16.73 -42.97 2.41
N ALA A 114 17.48 -42.06 1.79
CA ALA A 114 18.65 -42.39 0.98
C ALA A 114 19.84 -42.88 1.81
N LEU A 115 20.03 -42.36 3.03
CA LEU A 115 21.07 -42.77 3.96
C LEU A 115 20.81 -44.17 4.54
N MET A 116 19.54 -44.53 4.74
CA MET A 116 19.13 -45.91 5.06
C MET A 116 19.37 -46.88 3.88
N ALA A 117 19.34 -46.41 2.63
CA ALA A 117 19.62 -47.20 1.43
C ALA A 117 21.13 -47.31 1.10
N SER A 118 21.99 -46.46 1.67
CA SER A 118 23.42 -46.40 1.35
C SER A 118 24.32 -46.58 2.58
N SER A 119 24.01 -47.57 3.43
CA SER A 119 24.84 -47.90 4.60
C SER A 119 26.15 -48.66 4.26
N SER A 120 26.71 -48.49 3.06
CA SER A 120 28.03 -49.03 2.74
C SER A 120 28.76 -48.26 1.64
N GLN A 121 29.03 -46.95 1.82
CA GLN A 121 30.25 -46.32 1.29
C GLN A 121 30.51 -44.91 1.87
N LEU A 122 31.52 -44.84 2.74
CA LEU A 122 32.53 -43.79 2.94
C LEU A 122 32.19 -42.28 2.81
N LEU A 123 32.46 -41.57 3.92
CA LEU A 123 33.38 -40.42 4.02
C LEU A 123 33.94 -39.90 2.68
N LYS A 124 33.31 -38.86 2.13
CA LYS A 124 33.93 -37.71 1.44
C LYS A 124 32.83 -36.81 0.87
N ASN A 125 32.65 -35.64 1.48
CA ASN A 125 32.30 -34.35 0.86
C ASN A 125 31.70 -33.42 1.93
N VAL A 126 32.53 -33.03 2.90
CA VAL A 126 32.35 -31.75 3.60
C VAL A 126 33.26 -30.80 2.87
N ASP A 127 32.74 -30.15 1.84
CA ASP A 127 33.07 -28.80 1.44
C ASP A 127 32.37 -28.51 0.10
N SER A 128 31.70 -27.36 0.03
CA SER A 128 30.97 -26.80 -1.10
C SER A 128 29.59 -27.37 -1.45
N SER A 129 28.67 -27.45 -0.48
CA SER A 129 27.28 -27.11 -0.78
C SER A 129 27.19 -25.58 -0.90
N SER A 130 27.42 -25.05 -2.11
CA SER A 130 26.83 -23.75 -2.45
C SER A 130 25.32 -23.95 -2.41
N SER A 131 24.72 -23.86 -1.22
CA SER A 131 23.27 -23.80 -1.05
C SER A 131 22.79 -22.71 -2.00
N SER A 132 22.16 -23.13 -3.10
CA SER A 132 21.54 -22.21 -4.03
C SER A 132 20.46 -21.52 -3.22
N ARG A 133 20.74 -20.31 -2.73
CA ARG A 133 19.77 -19.52 -1.97
C ARG A 133 18.49 -19.46 -2.79
N SER A 134 17.38 -19.88 -2.20
CA SER A 134 16.08 -19.81 -2.86
C SER A 134 15.84 -18.38 -3.31
N HIS A 135 15.35 -18.21 -4.54
CA HIS A 135 15.17 -16.92 -5.18
C HIS A 135 13.69 -16.71 -5.49
N TYR A 136 13.16 -15.55 -5.10
CA TYR A 136 11.77 -15.16 -5.37
C TYR A 136 11.74 -13.75 -5.98
N SER A 137 10.95 -13.59 -7.03
CA SER A 137 10.68 -12.27 -7.63
C SER A 137 9.29 -11.76 -7.23
N ILE A 138 9.22 -10.49 -6.81
CA ILE A 138 7.99 -9.83 -6.42
C ILE A 138 7.84 -8.54 -7.24
N HIS A 139 6.73 -8.39 -7.96
CA HIS A 139 6.43 -7.16 -8.67
C HIS A 139 5.28 -6.41 -8.02
N TYR A 140 5.44 -5.09 -7.92
CA TYR A 140 4.45 -4.18 -7.37
C TYR A 140 3.92 -3.29 -8.50
N LEU A 141 2.80 -3.71 -9.09
CA LEU A 141 2.04 -2.95 -10.09
C LEU A 141 1.04 -2.03 -9.37
N MET A 142 1.59 -1.05 -8.68
CA MET A 142 0.87 -0.05 -7.90
C MET A 142 1.58 1.29 -8.07
N GLY A 143 1.01 2.37 -7.54
CA GLY A 143 1.71 3.66 -7.51
C GLY A 143 3.14 3.54 -6.98
N CYS A 144 4.07 4.31 -7.53
CA CYS A 144 5.46 4.27 -7.07
C CYS A 144 5.60 4.54 -5.58
N HIS A 145 6.54 3.85 -4.93
CA HIS A 145 6.83 4.01 -3.50
C HIS A 145 5.63 3.71 -2.57
N SER A 146 4.63 2.96 -3.04
CA SER A 146 3.45 2.61 -2.24
C SER A 146 3.74 1.57 -1.15
N THR A 147 4.85 0.84 -1.24
CA THR A 147 5.23 -0.21 -0.29
C THR A 147 6.62 0.02 0.30
N PRO A 148 6.87 -0.41 1.56
CA PRO A 148 8.17 -0.28 2.21
C PRO A 148 9.26 -1.23 1.67
N LEU A 149 8.95 -2.04 0.64
CA LEU A 149 9.87 -2.95 -0.06
C LEU A 149 10.81 -3.69 0.90
N TYR A 150 12.12 -3.57 0.67
CA TYR A 150 13.17 -4.30 1.36
C TYR A 150 13.13 -4.15 2.87
N SER A 151 12.66 -3.04 3.44
CA SER A 151 12.54 -2.88 4.90
C SER A 151 11.62 -3.91 5.56
N HIS A 152 10.72 -4.54 4.80
CA HIS A 152 9.79 -5.58 5.26
C HIS A 152 9.92 -6.89 4.47
N LEU A 153 10.87 -7.01 3.54
CA LEU A 153 11.10 -8.19 2.71
C LEU A 153 12.40 -8.90 3.13
N HIS A 154 12.50 -9.27 4.40
CA HIS A 154 13.67 -9.98 4.94
C HIS A 154 13.30 -11.39 5.34
N VAL A 155 13.84 -12.38 4.63
CA VAL A 155 13.77 -13.80 4.98
C VAL A 155 15.19 -14.36 5.00
N PRO A 156 15.63 -15.02 6.10
CA PRO A 156 16.98 -15.60 6.17
C PRO A 156 17.25 -16.59 5.04
N ASN A 157 18.46 -16.55 4.47
CA ASN A 157 18.94 -17.47 3.43
C ASN A 157 18.14 -17.47 2.11
N VAL A 158 17.26 -16.50 1.90
CA VAL A 158 16.48 -16.32 0.68
C VAL A 158 16.89 -15.01 0.00
N ARG A 159 16.99 -15.03 -1.33
CA ARG A 159 17.14 -13.81 -2.14
C ARG A 159 15.78 -13.39 -2.67
N ILE A 160 15.36 -12.17 -2.35
CA ILE A 160 14.13 -11.58 -2.85
C ILE A 160 14.51 -10.43 -3.78
N ASP A 161 14.08 -10.48 -5.03
CA ASP A 161 14.22 -9.37 -5.97
C ASP A 161 12.85 -8.69 -6.12
N ALA A 162 12.75 -7.45 -5.69
CA ALA A 162 11.53 -6.65 -5.78
C ALA A 162 11.63 -5.62 -6.91
N TRP A 163 10.60 -5.56 -7.76
CA TRP A 163 10.48 -4.58 -8.84
C TRP A 163 9.22 -3.73 -8.67
N THR A 164 9.35 -2.44 -8.93
CA THR A 164 8.27 -1.43 -8.84
C THR A 164 8.27 -0.61 -10.13
N LEU A 165 7.10 -0.10 -10.50
CA LEU A 165 6.96 0.85 -11.60
C LEU A 165 7.91 2.05 -11.44
N ASP A 166 8.64 2.39 -12.50
CA ASP A 166 9.49 3.58 -12.52
C ASP A 166 8.69 4.88 -12.56
N CYS A 167 9.10 5.81 -11.71
CA CYS A 167 8.74 7.23 -11.75
C CYS A 167 9.85 8.09 -11.13
N SER A 168 11.09 7.62 -11.30
CA SER A 168 12.29 8.33 -10.90
C SER A 168 12.29 9.79 -11.41
N PRO A 169 12.96 10.71 -10.69
CA PRO A 169 13.13 12.08 -11.17
C PRO A 169 13.76 12.15 -12.57
N SER A 170 14.63 11.20 -12.91
CA SER A 170 15.20 11.06 -14.26
C SER A 170 14.13 10.83 -15.31
N CYS A 171 13.19 9.91 -15.07
CA CYS A 171 12.09 9.69 -15.99
C CYS A 171 11.19 10.94 -16.11
N ARG A 172 10.79 11.52 -14.97
CA ARG A 172 9.92 12.70 -14.92
C ARG A 172 10.56 14.00 -15.43
N SER A 173 11.88 14.03 -15.58
CA SER A 173 12.58 15.20 -16.11
C SER A 173 12.32 15.43 -17.60
N ASN A 174 11.95 14.39 -18.34
CA ASN A 174 11.66 14.48 -19.76
C ASN A 174 10.15 14.45 -20.03
N PRO A 175 9.52 15.59 -20.39
CA PRO A 175 8.07 15.65 -20.62
C PRO A 175 7.62 14.87 -21.87
N HIS A 176 8.55 14.44 -22.73
CA HIS A 176 8.26 13.66 -23.93
C HIS A 176 8.28 12.14 -23.69
N VAL A 177 8.70 11.70 -22.50
CA VAL A 177 8.74 10.27 -22.14
C VAL A 177 7.65 10.00 -21.12
N LEU A 178 6.87 8.94 -21.35
CA LEU A 178 5.91 8.47 -20.37
C LEU A 178 6.57 7.44 -19.46
N CYS A 179 6.52 7.67 -18.15
CA CYS A 179 7.08 6.73 -17.18
C CYS A 179 6.25 5.45 -17.07
N GLU A 180 6.87 4.37 -16.60
CA GLU A 180 6.17 3.07 -16.41
C GLU A 180 4.95 3.22 -15.51
N SER A 181 5.05 4.04 -14.45
CA SER A 181 3.90 4.33 -13.59
C SER A 181 2.73 4.90 -14.39
N ASP A 182 2.99 5.85 -15.27
CA ASP A 182 1.96 6.58 -16.01
C ASP A 182 1.40 5.72 -17.16
N LEU A 183 2.22 4.85 -17.74
CA LEU A 183 1.80 3.85 -18.72
C LEU A 183 0.83 2.85 -18.09
N PHE A 184 1.19 2.31 -16.92
CA PHE A 184 0.37 1.35 -16.21
C PHE A 184 -0.99 1.94 -15.79
N HIS A 185 -1.03 3.16 -15.24
CA HIS A 185 -2.32 3.77 -14.86
C HIS A 185 -3.16 4.18 -16.08
N ARG A 186 -2.55 4.43 -17.25
CA ARG A 186 -3.28 4.74 -18.48
C ARG A 186 -3.93 3.51 -19.10
N ASP A 187 -3.17 2.43 -19.23
CA ASP A 187 -3.65 1.18 -19.82
C ASP A 187 -2.93 -0.02 -19.13
N PRO A 188 -3.52 -0.53 -18.03
CA PRO A 188 -2.95 -1.65 -17.29
C PRO A 188 -2.79 -2.92 -18.14
N ALA A 189 -3.73 -3.16 -19.06
CA ALA A 189 -3.75 -4.37 -19.89
C ALA A 189 -2.62 -4.35 -20.93
N LEU A 190 -2.45 -3.23 -21.64
CA LEU A 190 -1.36 -3.03 -22.59
C LEU A 190 0.00 -3.10 -21.89
N PHE A 191 0.12 -2.48 -20.72
CA PHE A 191 1.35 -2.51 -19.92
C PHE A 191 1.73 -3.96 -19.58
N VAL A 192 0.82 -4.73 -18.99
CA VAL A 192 1.07 -6.13 -18.59
C VAL A 192 1.40 -7.02 -19.78
N LYS A 193 0.70 -6.87 -20.92
CA LYS A 193 0.99 -7.62 -22.15
C LYS A 193 2.40 -7.33 -22.69
N THR A 194 2.80 -6.07 -22.64
CA THR A 194 4.11 -5.61 -23.14
C THR A 194 5.23 -6.03 -22.19
N SER A 195 5.08 -5.77 -20.89
CA SER A 195 6.08 -6.05 -19.86
C SER A 195 6.36 -7.54 -19.69
N TYR A 196 5.32 -8.38 -19.75
CA TYR A 196 5.46 -9.83 -19.58
C TYR A 196 5.51 -10.61 -20.90
N GLY A 197 5.54 -9.92 -22.04
CA GLY A 197 5.85 -10.53 -23.33
C GLY A 197 4.73 -11.38 -23.94
N LEU A 198 3.46 -11.11 -23.62
CA LEU A 198 2.31 -11.73 -24.31
C LEU A 198 2.17 -11.25 -25.77
N ASN A 199 2.77 -10.11 -26.10
CA ASN A 199 2.86 -9.59 -27.47
C ASN A 199 4.18 -9.97 -28.17
N LYS A 200 4.90 -11.00 -27.68
CA LYS A 200 6.03 -11.58 -28.43
C LYS A 200 5.52 -12.47 -29.56
N GLU A 201 4.74 -11.90 -30.47
CA GLU A 201 4.85 -12.33 -31.85
C GLU A 201 6.28 -11.99 -32.29
N GLU A 202 6.96 -13.01 -32.78
CA GLU A 202 8.32 -13.03 -33.28
C GLU A 202 8.77 -11.70 -33.92
N THR A 203 9.37 -10.78 -33.14
CA THR A 203 10.36 -9.87 -33.72
C THR A 203 11.66 -10.65 -33.92
N ASN A 204 11.60 -11.69 -34.76
CA ASN A 204 12.74 -12.13 -35.56
C ASN A 204 12.95 -11.10 -36.69
N LEU A 205 13.20 -9.84 -36.32
CA LEU A 205 13.61 -8.78 -37.25
C LEU A 205 15.11 -8.51 -37.10
N CYS A 206 15.90 -9.57 -37.10
CA CYS A 206 17.28 -9.49 -37.56
C CYS A 206 17.34 -10.15 -38.93
N SER A 207 16.92 -9.41 -39.95
CA SER A 207 17.27 -9.79 -41.33
C SER A 207 18.79 -9.71 -41.42
N LYS A 208 19.44 -10.87 -41.57
CA LYS A 208 20.80 -10.94 -42.08
C LYS A 208 20.76 -10.43 -43.51
N ASP A 209 21.01 -9.14 -43.68
CA ASP A 209 21.50 -8.63 -44.94
C ASP A 209 22.90 -8.04 -44.77
N ASN A 210 23.65 -8.13 -45.84
CA ASN A 210 25.09 -8.34 -45.83
C ASN A 210 25.91 -7.16 -45.29
N GLY A 211 26.88 -7.46 -44.41
CA GLY A 211 28.21 -6.84 -44.51
C GLY A 211 28.49 -5.55 -43.74
N SER A 212 27.88 -5.30 -42.58
CA SER A 212 28.44 -4.31 -41.64
C SER A 212 28.22 -4.74 -40.19
N ASP A 213 29.32 -4.78 -39.43
CA ASP A 213 29.36 -5.00 -37.99
C ASP A 213 28.60 -3.88 -37.25
N GLU A 214 27.27 -3.97 -37.20
CA GLU A 214 26.46 -3.20 -36.27
C GLU A 214 26.17 -4.04 -35.03
N LEU A 215 26.72 -3.55 -33.93
CA LEU A 215 26.52 -4.01 -32.57
C LEU A 215 25.01 -4.06 -32.28
N CYS A 216 24.39 -5.24 -32.41
CA CYS A 216 23.06 -5.45 -31.84
C CYS A 216 23.21 -5.15 -30.33
N PRO A 217 22.55 -4.12 -29.77
CA PRO A 217 22.50 -4.00 -28.32
C PRO A 217 21.87 -5.29 -27.83
N ASN A 218 22.57 -5.96 -26.90
CA ASN A 218 22.18 -7.25 -26.36
C ASN A 218 20.67 -7.28 -26.14
N ALA A 219 19.98 -8.33 -26.61
CA ALA A 219 18.53 -8.49 -26.48
C ALA A 219 18.02 -8.34 -25.02
N SER A 220 18.93 -8.33 -24.05
CA SER A 220 18.74 -7.99 -22.64
C SER A 220 18.34 -6.53 -22.37
N THR A 221 18.54 -5.57 -23.28
CA THR A 221 18.28 -4.13 -23.01
C THR A 221 16.87 -3.68 -23.41
N MET A 222 16.09 -4.54 -24.08
CA MET A 222 14.70 -4.27 -24.49
C MET A 222 13.69 -5.27 -23.90
N LEU A 223 14.16 -6.20 -23.05
CA LEU A 223 13.29 -7.18 -22.42
C LEU A 223 12.71 -6.58 -21.14
N GLY A 224 11.39 -6.39 -21.11
CA GLY A 224 10.65 -6.15 -19.88
C GLY A 224 10.96 -7.21 -18.81
N PRO A 225 10.66 -6.92 -17.53
CA PRO A 225 11.03 -7.82 -16.45
C PRO A 225 10.35 -9.19 -16.62
N THR A 226 11.05 -10.26 -16.26
CA THR A 226 10.50 -11.62 -16.32
C THR A 226 9.26 -11.72 -15.44
N THR A 227 8.28 -12.54 -15.84
CA THR A 227 7.08 -12.80 -15.03
C THR A 227 7.46 -13.23 -13.60
N PRO A 228 6.95 -12.52 -12.57
CA PRO A 228 7.33 -12.74 -11.18
C PRO A 228 6.63 -13.96 -10.55
N ASP A 229 7.08 -14.33 -9.35
CA ASP A 229 6.41 -15.36 -8.54
C ASP A 229 5.24 -14.76 -7.75
N PHE A 230 5.38 -13.51 -7.30
CA PHE A 230 4.33 -12.76 -6.63
C PHE A 230 4.05 -11.45 -7.37
N LEU A 231 2.78 -11.10 -7.48
CA LEU A 231 2.33 -9.86 -8.09
C LEU A 231 1.37 -9.14 -7.15
N VAL A 232 1.69 -7.88 -6.84
CA VAL A 232 0.89 -7.03 -5.95
C VAL A 232 0.30 -5.87 -6.75
N ILE A 233 -1.01 -5.67 -6.63
CA ILE A 233 -1.76 -4.69 -7.42
C ILE A 233 -2.94 -4.14 -6.60
N PHE A 234 -3.37 -2.90 -6.87
CA PHE A 234 -4.59 -2.34 -6.28
C PHE A 234 -5.85 -2.94 -6.93
N GLU A 235 -6.94 -3.01 -6.18
CA GLU A 235 -8.18 -3.68 -6.60
C GLU A 235 -8.77 -3.11 -7.91
N ASN A 236 -8.77 -1.79 -8.07
CA ASN A 236 -9.33 -1.13 -9.25
C ASN A 236 -8.61 -1.51 -10.55
N GLU A 237 -7.28 -1.56 -10.53
CA GLU A 237 -6.45 -1.97 -11.65
C GLU A 237 -6.52 -3.49 -11.85
N ALA A 238 -6.52 -4.27 -10.76
CA ALA A 238 -6.61 -5.73 -10.83
C ALA A 238 -7.90 -6.19 -11.50
N ASN A 239 -9.02 -5.52 -11.24
CA ASN A 239 -10.32 -5.84 -11.85
C ASN A 239 -10.32 -5.66 -13.39
N GLN A 240 -9.45 -4.80 -13.93
CA GLN A 240 -9.35 -4.57 -15.38
C GLN A 240 -8.51 -5.63 -16.10
N ILE A 241 -7.58 -6.28 -15.40
CA ILE A 241 -6.62 -7.23 -15.98
C ILE A 241 -6.71 -8.64 -15.38
N ARG A 242 -7.74 -8.93 -14.58
CA ARG A 242 -7.87 -10.21 -13.87
C ARG A 242 -7.81 -11.42 -14.80
N ASP A 243 -8.51 -11.35 -15.92
CA ASP A 243 -8.52 -12.44 -16.90
C ASP A 243 -7.14 -12.63 -17.55
N LEU A 244 -6.48 -11.52 -17.90
CA LEU A 244 -5.11 -11.49 -18.44
C LEU A 244 -4.08 -12.07 -17.46
N LEU A 245 -4.23 -11.77 -16.17
CA LEU A 245 -3.41 -12.35 -15.11
C LEU A 245 -3.64 -13.86 -15.00
N GLY A 246 -4.88 -14.32 -15.16
CA GLY A 246 -5.22 -15.74 -15.24
C GLY A 246 -4.53 -16.45 -16.40
N GLU A 247 -4.51 -15.84 -17.60
CA GLU A 247 -3.76 -16.34 -18.77
C GLU A 247 -2.25 -16.46 -18.50
N LEU A 248 -1.70 -15.56 -17.68
CA LEU A 248 -0.31 -15.58 -17.22
C LEU A 248 -0.02 -16.57 -16.08
N GLY A 249 -1.03 -17.34 -15.64
CA GLY A 249 -0.88 -18.32 -14.55
C GLY A 249 -0.94 -17.73 -13.14
N PHE A 250 -1.40 -16.49 -12.99
CA PHE A 250 -1.61 -15.89 -11.67
C PHE A 250 -2.96 -16.27 -11.08
N LYS A 251 -2.93 -16.62 -9.79
CA LYS A 251 -4.12 -16.83 -8.96
C LYS A 251 -4.14 -15.85 -7.81
N GLU A 252 -5.33 -15.34 -7.50
CA GLU A 252 -5.53 -14.48 -6.33
C GLU A 252 -5.27 -15.30 -5.05
N MET A 253 -4.34 -14.85 -4.23
CA MET A 253 -3.97 -15.51 -2.98
C MET A 253 -4.58 -14.83 -1.75
N SER A 254 -4.58 -13.50 -1.71
CA SER A 254 -5.13 -12.74 -0.58
C SER A 254 -5.46 -11.29 -0.93
N ARG A 255 -6.34 -10.67 -0.13
CA ARG A 255 -6.75 -9.26 -0.19
C ARG A 255 -6.50 -8.55 1.13
N PHE A 256 -6.07 -7.30 1.07
CA PHE A 256 -5.73 -6.49 2.24
C PHE A 256 -6.39 -5.12 2.14
N SER A 257 -7.19 -4.75 3.14
CA SER A 257 -7.90 -3.46 3.14
C SER A 257 -6.95 -2.26 3.22
N HIS A 258 -7.03 -1.37 2.26
CA HIS A 258 -6.11 -0.25 2.07
C HIS A 258 -6.70 1.11 2.42
N SER A 259 -7.83 1.45 1.78
CA SER A 259 -8.41 2.79 1.77
C SER A 259 -9.93 2.67 1.96
N ILE A 260 -10.57 3.66 2.59
CA ILE A 260 -12.04 3.69 2.66
C ILE A 260 -12.53 4.26 1.33
N GLU A 261 -13.21 3.44 0.54
CA GLU A 261 -13.77 3.82 -0.75
C GLU A 261 -15.10 4.57 -0.54
N SER A 262 -15.99 4.02 0.28
CA SER A 262 -17.31 4.57 0.50
C SER A 262 -17.89 4.24 1.87
N LEU A 263 -18.78 5.12 2.34
CA LEU A 263 -19.61 4.91 3.52
C LEU A 263 -21.05 4.72 3.06
N THR A 264 -21.62 3.56 3.35
CA THR A 264 -23.01 3.23 2.99
C THR A 264 -23.87 3.24 4.24
N LEU A 265 -25.03 3.88 4.17
CA LEU A 265 -26.05 3.82 5.22
C LEU A 265 -27.15 2.90 4.72
N TYR A 266 -27.31 1.74 5.36
CA TYR A 266 -28.36 0.78 5.01
C TYR A 266 -29.39 0.70 6.12
N ASN A 267 -30.66 0.67 5.71
CA ASN A 267 -31.78 0.52 6.63
C ASN A 267 -31.89 -0.95 7.06
N THR A 268 -32.02 -1.21 8.35
CA THR A 268 -32.09 -2.55 8.95
C THR A 268 -33.32 -3.36 8.53
N HIS A 269 -34.24 -2.77 7.77
CA HIS A 269 -35.44 -3.42 7.24
C HIS A 269 -35.36 -3.81 5.77
N ASP A 270 -34.29 -3.43 5.06
CA ASP A 270 -34.07 -3.86 3.68
C ASP A 270 -33.22 -5.14 3.69
N ASP A 271 -33.87 -6.29 3.90
CA ASP A 271 -33.31 -7.59 3.54
C ASP A 271 -33.12 -7.63 2.00
N PRO A 272 -32.01 -8.19 1.49
CA PRO A 272 -31.69 -8.17 0.05
C PRO A 272 -32.58 -9.08 -0.81
N GLU A 273 -33.59 -9.75 -0.25
CA GLU A 273 -34.35 -10.80 -0.96
C GLU A 273 -35.74 -10.43 -1.46
N ASN A 274 -36.23 -9.19 -1.30
CA ASN A 274 -37.46 -8.82 -2.01
C ASN A 274 -37.60 -7.33 -2.27
N GLY A 275 -37.43 -6.95 -3.54
CA GLY A 275 -37.71 -5.62 -4.03
C GLY A 275 -39.19 -5.28 -3.90
N ARG A 276 -39.54 -4.52 -2.86
CA ARG A 276 -40.77 -3.72 -2.87
C ARG A 276 -40.62 -2.49 -1.98
N SER A 277 -40.30 -1.37 -2.61
CA SER A 277 -40.26 -0.08 -1.92
C SER A 277 -41.67 0.35 -1.54
N ASN A 278 -41.82 0.83 -0.30
CA ASN A 278 -42.96 1.64 0.10
C ASN A 278 -42.43 2.93 0.73
N SER A 279 -42.73 4.05 0.07
CA SER A 279 -42.46 5.39 0.55
C SER A 279 -43.47 5.81 1.63
N THR A 280 -43.02 6.25 2.82
CA THR A 280 -43.85 7.13 3.68
C THR A 280 -43.04 8.14 4.52
N SER A 281 -43.49 9.38 4.35
CA SER A 281 -43.43 10.63 5.14
C SER A 281 -42.32 10.92 6.16
N LEU A 282 -41.75 12.11 5.93
CA LEU A 282 -41.03 13.00 6.85
C LEU A 282 -41.78 13.26 8.16
N PHE A 283 -41.01 13.56 9.22
CA PHE A 283 -41.40 13.86 10.62
C PHE A 283 -41.38 12.68 11.62
N HIS A 284 -40.17 12.17 11.93
CA HIS A 284 -39.73 11.70 13.28
C HIS A 284 -38.20 11.42 13.22
N GLY A 285 -37.38 12.42 13.60
CA GLY A 285 -35.99 12.54 13.15
C GLY A 285 -34.88 11.87 13.97
N PHE A 286 -35.15 11.31 15.16
CA PHE A 286 -34.09 10.71 16.00
C PHE A 286 -34.23 9.20 16.25
N GLU A 287 -35.45 8.65 16.30
CA GLU A 287 -35.64 7.19 16.42
C GLU A 287 -35.32 6.45 15.11
N LYS A 288 -35.53 7.07 13.94
CA LYS A 288 -35.21 6.47 12.65
C LYS A 288 -33.71 6.19 12.47
N LEU A 289 -32.82 6.88 13.20
CA LEU A 289 -31.36 6.70 13.09
C LEU A 289 -30.87 5.39 13.72
N LEU A 290 -31.62 4.81 14.67
CA LEU A 290 -31.30 3.50 15.28
C LEU A 290 -31.47 2.33 14.29
N HIS A 291 -32.22 2.55 13.20
CA HIS A 291 -32.46 1.57 12.15
C HIS A 291 -31.50 1.71 10.95
N TYR A 292 -30.51 2.60 11.00
CA TYR A 292 -29.47 2.66 9.97
C TYR A 292 -28.16 2.07 10.50
N ARG A 293 -27.59 1.15 9.74
CA ARG A 293 -26.22 0.69 9.96
C ARG A 293 -25.29 1.41 9.00
N LEU A 294 -24.13 1.78 9.52
CA LEU A 294 -23.04 2.36 8.73
C LEU A 294 -22.14 1.21 8.23
N GLY A 295 -22.22 0.93 6.94
CA GLY A 295 -21.26 0.11 6.21
C GLY A 295 -20.06 0.94 5.81
N VAL A 296 -18.86 0.41 6.03
CA VAL A 296 -17.61 1.00 5.55
C VAL A 296 -17.06 0.05 4.51
N ASN A 297 -17.01 0.50 3.26
CA ASN A 297 -16.42 -0.24 2.16
C ASN A 297 -14.96 0.18 1.99
N PHE A 298 -14.10 -0.80 1.75
CA PHE A 298 -12.67 -0.58 1.59
C PHE A 298 -12.22 -0.95 0.18
N ASP A 299 -11.30 -0.16 -0.37
CA ASP A 299 -10.45 -0.62 -1.46
C ASP A 299 -9.42 -1.61 -0.92
N HIS A 300 -9.03 -2.58 -1.74
CA HIS A 300 -8.04 -3.57 -1.36
C HIS A 300 -6.75 -3.48 -2.18
N VAL A 301 -5.67 -3.94 -1.57
CA VAL A 301 -4.47 -4.41 -2.29
C VAL A 301 -4.61 -5.91 -2.43
N ILE A 302 -4.45 -6.41 -3.64
CA ILE A 302 -4.61 -7.83 -3.99
C ILE A 302 -3.22 -8.41 -4.26
N LEU A 303 -2.96 -9.56 -3.65
CA LEU A 303 -1.75 -10.35 -3.86
C LEU A 303 -2.09 -11.56 -4.72
N PHE A 304 -1.43 -11.66 -5.85
CA PHE A 304 -1.46 -12.80 -6.75
C PHE A 304 -0.18 -13.61 -6.61
N VAL A 305 -0.32 -14.93 -6.74
CA VAL A 305 0.78 -15.88 -6.80
C VAL A 305 0.73 -16.60 -8.15
N ARG A 306 1.90 -16.84 -8.73
CA ARG A 306 2.01 -17.63 -9.97
C ARG A 306 2.12 -19.10 -9.62
N ASP A 307 1.28 -19.93 -10.24
CA ASP A 307 1.46 -21.39 -10.18
C ASP A 307 2.69 -21.77 -11.01
N LYS A 308 3.64 -22.48 -10.39
CA LYS A 308 4.82 -23.05 -11.05
C LYS A 308 4.53 -24.47 -11.53
#